data_AF-A0A4R5EFL9-F1
#
_entry.id   AF-A0A4R5EFL9-F1
#
_cell.length_a   1.000
_cell.length_b   1.000
_cell.length_c   1.000
_cell.angle_alpha   90.00
_cell.angle_beta   90.00
_cell.angle_gamma   90.00
#
_symmetry.space_group_name_H-M   'P 1'
#
loop_
_entity.id
_entity.type
_entity.pdbx_description
1 polymer ?
#
loop_
_entity_poly.entity_id
_entity_poly.type
_entity_poly.pdbx_seq_one_letter_code
_entity_poly.pdbx_strand_id
1 'polypeptide(L)'
;MVWRYVWRILSSRGGLSVIICALLWGWHVHDRTQAVSTARAGFVRETEVAAVRAELDIVRRQMVAADVANRTLQEKVQVAEDAGMRFSEELEAFERDTKVNPDGVVDADLLRRLRAN
;
A
#
# COMPACT_ATOMS: atom_id res chain seq x y z
N MET A 1 -57.87 41.70 -2.15
CA MET A 1 -58.30 41.82 -3.57
C MET A 1 -57.39 41.08 -4.55
N VAL A 2 -56.07 41.05 -4.33
CA VAL A 2 -55.06 40.39 -5.19
C VAL A 2 -55.28 38.88 -5.38
N TRP A 3 -55.66 38.16 -4.32
CA TRP A 3 -55.87 36.70 -4.35
C TRP A 3 -56.92 36.22 -5.38
N ARG A 4 -58.00 37.00 -5.53
CA ARG A 4 -59.08 36.69 -6.47
C ARG A 4 -58.68 36.93 -7.93
N TYR A 5 -57.78 37.88 -8.16
CA TYR A 5 -57.22 38.17 -9.48
C TYR A 5 -56.22 37.11 -9.91
N VAL A 6 -55.33 36.69 -9.00
CA VAL A 6 -54.40 35.57 -9.24
C VAL A 6 -55.19 34.31 -9.59
N TRP A 7 -56.25 33.98 -8.85
CA TRP A 7 -57.11 32.82 -9.13
C TRP A 7 -57.78 32.88 -10.51
N ARG A 8 -58.18 34.07 -10.95
CA ARG A 8 -58.84 34.27 -12.26
C ARG A 8 -57.87 34.23 -13.43
N ILE A 9 -56.62 34.64 -13.22
CA ILE A 9 -55.53 34.51 -14.19
C ILE A 9 -55.08 33.04 -14.27
N LEU A 10 -55.03 32.34 -13.13
CA LEU A 10 -54.70 30.92 -13.07
C LEU A 10 -55.74 30.03 -13.76
N SER A 11 -57.03 30.37 -13.65
CA SER A 11 -58.13 29.64 -14.31
C SER A 11 -58.37 30.06 -15.76
N SER A 12 -57.64 31.06 -16.27
CA SER A 12 -57.68 31.47 -17.67
C SER A 12 -56.88 30.49 -18.53
N ARG A 13 -57.35 30.23 -19.76
CA ARG A 13 -56.65 29.37 -20.74
C ARG A 13 -55.20 29.80 -20.96
N GLY A 14 -54.93 31.11 -20.91
CA GLY A 14 -53.58 31.65 -21.05
C GLY A 14 -52.69 31.39 -19.83
N GLY A 15 -53.24 31.47 -18.61
CA GLY A 15 -52.48 31.15 -17.40
C GLY A 15 -52.12 29.67 -17.31
N LEU A 16 -53.04 28.79 -17.74
CA LEU A 16 -52.80 27.36 -17.82
C LEU A 16 -51.67 27.01 -18.80
N SER A 17 -51.61 27.66 -19.96
CA SER A 17 -50.51 27.50 -20.92
C SER A 17 -49.15 27.93 -20.34
N VAL A 18 -49.09 29.06 -19.62
CA VAL A 18 -47.84 29.52 -18.98
C VAL A 18 -47.38 28.54 -17.91
N ILE A 19 -48.29 28.01 -17.09
CA ILE A 19 -47.97 27.00 -16.08
C ILE A 19 -47.42 25.73 -16.74
N ILE A 20 -48.04 25.25 -17.82
CA ILE A 20 -47.58 24.08 -18.55
C ILE A 20 -46.18 24.33 -19.15
N CYS A 21 -45.96 25.49 -19.77
CA CYS A 21 -44.64 25.85 -20.29
C CYS A 21 -43.58 25.95 -19.18
N ALA A 22 -43.92 26.52 -18.03
CA ALA A 22 -43.01 26.60 -16.88
C ALA A 22 -42.69 25.22 -16.30
N LEU A 23 -43.67 24.32 -16.22
CA LEU A 23 -43.47 22.94 -15.79
C LEU A 23 -42.60 22.16 -16.78
N LEU A 24 -42.87 22.27 -18.08
CA LEU A 24 -42.06 21.63 -19.13
C LEU A 24 -40.62 22.17 -19.14
N TRP A 25 -40.46 23.48 -18.95
CA TRP A 25 -39.15 24.10 -18.83
C TRP A 25 -38.40 23.60 -17.58
N GLY A 26 -39.08 23.58 -16.44
CA GLY A 26 -38.53 23.06 -15.19
C GLY A 26 -38.12 21.59 -15.32
N TRP A 27 -38.94 20.78 -15.99
CA TRP A 27 -38.63 19.39 -16.32
C TRP A 27 -37.38 19.28 -17.19
N HIS A 28 -37.30 20.06 -18.28
CA HIS A 28 -36.16 20.03 -19.19
C HIS A 28 -34.84 20.45 -18.51
N VAL A 29 -34.89 21.47 -17.64
CA VAL A 29 -33.71 21.87 -16.85
C VAL A 29 -33.32 20.77 -15.88
N HIS A 30 -34.28 20.18 -15.17
CA HIS A 30 -34.03 19.09 -14.24
C HIS A 30 -33.40 17.88 -14.94
N ASP A 31 -33.97 17.47 -16.08
CA ASP A 31 -33.47 16.37 -16.91
C ASP A 31 -32.03 16.62 -17.39
N ARG A 32 -31.73 17.83 -17.90
CA ARG A 32 -30.35 18.20 -18.26
C ARG A 32 -29.40 18.15 -17.07
N THR A 33 -29.80 18.64 -15.91
CA THR A 33 -28.94 18.59 -14.71
C THR A 33 -28.66 17.16 -14.26
N GLN A 34 -29.67 16.28 -14.32
CA GLN A 34 -29.54 14.85 -14.01
C GLN A 34 -28.59 14.13 -14.97
N ALA A 35 -28.71 14.42 -16.28
CA ALA A 35 -27.83 13.83 -17.29
C ALA A 35 -26.35 14.24 -17.06
N VAL A 36 -26.10 15.51 -16.77
CA VAL A 36 -24.75 16.02 -16.49
C VAL A 36 -24.20 15.46 -15.18
N SER A 37 -25.01 15.40 -14.12
CA SER A 37 -24.56 14.83 -12.83
C SER A 37 -24.25 13.34 -12.95
N THR A 38 -25.04 12.60 -13.73
CA THR A 38 -24.83 11.16 -13.97
C THR A 38 -23.57 10.93 -14.80
N ALA A 39 -23.37 11.70 -15.87
CA ALA A 39 -22.14 11.64 -16.66
C ALA A 39 -20.90 11.95 -15.80
N ARG A 40 -20.97 13.01 -14.98
CA ARG A 40 -19.89 13.38 -14.06
C ARG A 40 -19.59 12.27 -13.05
N ALA A 41 -20.62 11.68 -12.44
CA ALA A 41 -20.46 10.57 -11.51
C ALA A 41 -19.83 9.34 -12.19
N GLY A 42 -20.20 9.06 -13.44
CA GLY A 42 -19.59 8.02 -14.27
C GLY A 42 -18.09 8.25 -14.47
N PHE A 43 -17.70 9.45 -14.93
CA PHE A 43 -16.30 9.78 -15.15
C PHE A 43 -15.48 9.75 -13.84
N VAL A 44 -16.00 10.31 -12.75
CA VAL A 44 -15.32 10.27 -11.45
C VAL A 44 -15.07 8.82 -11.02
N ARG A 45 -16.11 7.97 -11.09
CA ARG A 45 -15.99 6.56 -10.75
C ARG A 45 -14.96 5.83 -11.62
N GLU A 46 -14.91 6.09 -12.92
CA GLU A 46 -13.90 5.51 -13.81
C GLU A 46 -12.49 5.97 -13.45
N THR A 47 -12.30 7.26 -13.15
CA THR A 47 -11.00 7.80 -12.75
C THR A 47 -10.53 7.26 -11.40
N GLU A 48 -11.42 7.13 -10.42
CA GLU A 48 -11.13 6.55 -9.11
C GLU A 48 -10.74 5.08 -9.25
N VAL A 49 -11.49 4.31 -10.05
CA VAL A 49 -11.17 2.90 -10.31
C VAL A 49 -9.83 2.76 -11.04
N ALA A 50 -9.54 3.63 -12.01
CA ALA A 50 -8.26 3.64 -12.72
C ALA A 50 -7.09 3.97 -11.78
N ALA A 51 -7.26 4.96 -10.90
CA ALA A 51 -6.25 5.33 -9.91
C ALA A 51 -5.96 4.18 -8.95
N VAL A 52 -7.00 3.56 -8.38
CA VAL A 52 -6.85 2.42 -7.46
C VAL A 52 -6.18 1.23 -8.15
N ARG A 53 -6.51 0.96 -9.43
CA ARG A 53 -5.85 -0.11 -10.20
C ARG A 53 -4.36 0.18 -10.42
N ALA A 54 -4.01 1.43 -10.72
CA ALA A 54 -2.61 1.82 -10.90
C ALA A 54 -1.81 1.67 -9.60
N GLU A 55 -2.38 2.08 -8.46
CA GLU A 55 -1.77 1.88 -7.15
C GLU A 55 -1.57 0.39 -6.83
N LEU A 56 -2.58 -0.45 -7.12
CA LEU A 56 -2.50 -1.88 -6.88
C LEU A 56 -1.43 -2.57 -7.73
N ASP A 57 -1.26 -2.15 -8.99
CA ASP A 57 -0.21 -2.64 -9.87
C ASP A 57 1.19 -2.27 -9.36
N ILE A 58 1.37 -1.05 -8.83
CA ILE A 58 2.63 -0.63 -8.22
C ILE A 58 2.94 -1.48 -6.99
N VAL A 59 1.97 -1.63 -6.08
CA VAL A 59 2.12 -2.43 -4.87
C VAL A 59 2.43 -3.88 -5.22
N ARG A 60 1.73 -4.47 -6.19
CA ARG A 60 1.99 -5.84 -6.66
C ARG A 60 3.42 -6.00 -7.17
N ARG A 61 3.93 -5.06 -7.97
CA ARG A 61 5.33 -5.11 -8.46
C ARG A 61 6.32 -5.04 -7.31
N GLN A 62 6.08 -4.18 -6.33
CA GLN A 62 6.92 -4.09 -5.14
C GLN A 62 6.89 -5.37 -4.31
N MET A 63 5.72 -6.00 -4.14
CA MET A 63 5.60 -7.28 -3.44
C MET A 63 6.37 -8.39 -4.14
N VAL A 64 6.31 -8.48 -5.47
CA VAL A 64 7.09 -9.48 -6.22
C VAL A 64 8.59 -9.25 -6.05
N ALA A 65 9.05 -8.00 -6.15
CA ALA A 65 10.45 -7.67 -5.94
C ALA A 65 10.92 -8.01 -4.51
N ALA A 66 10.09 -7.71 -3.51
CA ALA A 66 10.35 -8.01 -2.11
C ALA A 66 10.39 -9.52 -1.85
N ASP A 67 9.47 -10.30 -2.43
CA ASP A 67 9.43 -11.76 -2.29
C ASP A 67 10.69 -12.41 -2.89
N VAL A 68 11.11 -11.97 -4.08
CA VAL A 68 12.36 -12.43 -4.70
C VAL A 68 13.56 -12.10 -3.82
N ALA A 69 13.68 -10.85 -3.36
CA ALA A 69 14.77 -10.44 -2.48
C ALA A 69 14.79 -11.23 -1.17
N ASN A 70 13.62 -11.52 -0.60
CA ASN A 70 13.48 -12.28 0.63
C ASN A 70 13.89 -13.74 0.45
N ARG A 71 13.53 -14.39 -0.67
CA ARG A 71 14.01 -15.75 -0.98
C ARG A 71 15.53 -15.80 -1.09
N THR A 72 16.13 -14.88 -1.83
CA THR A 72 17.59 -14.80 -1.93
C THR A 72 18.25 -14.54 -0.58
N LEU A 73 17.61 -13.74 0.30
CA LEU A 73 18.11 -13.51 1.65
C LEU A 73 18.04 -14.80 2.49
N GLN A 74 16.91 -15.53 2.44
CA GLN A 74 16.74 -16.79 3.14
C GLN A 74 17.76 -17.85 2.71
N GLU A 75 18.02 -17.98 1.39
CA GLU A 75 19.06 -18.86 0.87
C GLU A 75 20.44 -18.51 1.44
N LYS A 76 20.79 -17.22 1.50
CA LYS A 76 22.07 -16.77 2.06
C LYS A 76 22.17 -17.02 3.56
N VAL A 77 21.07 -16.85 4.30
CA VAL A 77 21.01 -17.14 5.73
C VAL A 77 21.25 -18.62 5.98
N GLN A 78 20.58 -19.51 5.24
CA GLN A 78 20.78 -20.96 5.37
C GLN A 78 22.23 -21.35 5.07
N VAL A 79 22.83 -20.82 4.01
CA VAL A 79 24.24 -21.09 3.68
C VAL A 79 25.19 -20.61 4.79
N ALA A 80 24.91 -19.43 5.38
CA ALA A 80 25.71 -18.90 6.48
C ALA A 80 25.55 -19.71 7.76
N GLU A 81 24.34 -20.18 8.08
CA GLU A 81 24.05 -21.05 9.22
C GLU A 81 24.78 -22.39 9.07
N ASP A 82 24.70 -23.02 7.89
CA ASP A 82 25.42 -24.26 7.59
C ASP A 82 26.94 -24.10 7.73
N ALA A 83 27.48 -22.99 7.23
CA ALA A 83 28.91 -22.69 7.36
C ALA A 83 29.30 -22.50 8.83
N GLY A 84 28.46 -21.84 9.63
CA GLY A 84 28.68 -21.67 11.06
C GLY A 84 28.65 -23.00 11.82
N MET A 85 27.72 -23.89 11.49
CA MET A 85 27.64 -25.23 12.08
C MET A 85 28.90 -26.05 11.77
N ARG A 86 29.33 -26.09 10.50
CA ARG A 86 30.57 -26.80 10.13
C ARG A 86 31.80 -26.24 10.84
N PHE A 87 31.90 -24.92 10.93
CA PHE A 87 33.02 -24.28 11.64
C PHE A 87 33.02 -24.62 13.14
N SER A 88 31.85 -24.68 13.77
CA SER A 88 31.72 -25.13 15.16
C SER A 88 32.19 -26.57 15.34
N GLU A 89 31.76 -27.47 14.45
CA GLU A 89 32.16 -28.89 14.49
C GLU A 89 33.67 -29.07 14.25
N GLU A 90 34.25 -28.31 13.32
CA GLU A 90 35.69 -28.30 13.06
C GLU A 90 36.47 -27.80 14.29
N LEU A 91 35.97 -26.76 14.96
CA LEU A 91 36.60 -26.24 16.17
C LEU A 91 36.55 -27.26 17.31
N GLU A 92 35.40 -27.91 17.54
CA GLU A 92 35.26 -28.98 18.54
C GLU A 92 36.17 -30.18 18.24
N ALA A 93 36.30 -30.56 16.96
CA ALA A 93 37.23 -31.60 16.54
C ALA A 93 38.68 -31.19 16.78
N PHE A 94 39.05 -29.94 16.44
CA PHE A 94 40.38 -29.41 16.69
C PHE A 94 40.71 -29.38 18.18
N GLU A 95 39.80 -28.92 19.04
CA GLU A 95 39.99 -28.91 20.49
C GLU A 95 40.18 -30.32 21.07
N ARG A 96 39.43 -31.31 20.57
CA ARG A 96 39.55 -32.71 21.00
C ARG A 96 40.86 -33.37 20.53
N ASP A 97 41.22 -33.15 19.27
CA ASP A 97 42.35 -33.86 18.63
C ASP A 97 43.69 -33.17 18.88
N THR A 98 43.67 -31.86 19.16
CA THR A 98 44.87 -31.10 19.51
C THR A 98 45.26 -31.34 20.95
N LYS A 99 46.26 -32.20 21.16
CA LYS A 99 46.97 -32.28 22.43
C LYS A 99 47.81 -31.02 22.62
N VAL A 100 47.31 -30.08 23.41
CA VAL A 100 48.10 -28.93 23.87
C VAL A 100 49.27 -29.48 24.68
N ASN A 101 50.50 -29.17 24.26
CA ASN A 101 51.69 -29.54 25.02
C ASN A 101 51.62 -28.81 26.38
N PRO A 102 51.55 -29.53 27.52
CA PRO A 102 51.50 -28.91 28.84
C PRO A 102 52.73 -28.03 29.13
N ASP A 103 53.88 -28.33 28.50
CA ASP A 103 55.09 -27.52 28.62
C ASP A 103 55.05 -26.21 27.79
N GLY A 104 54.06 -26.08 26.89
CA GLY A 104 53.83 -24.90 26.05
C GLY A 104 52.75 -23.96 26.60
N VAL A 105 52.10 -24.30 27.73
CA VAL A 105 51.10 -23.45 28.37
C VAL A 105 51.82 -22.36 29.16
N VAL A 106 51.88 -21.16 28.59
CA VAL A 106 52.49 -20.00 29.25
C VAL A 106 51.54 -19.50 30.33
N ASP A 107 52.00 -19.54 31.59
CA ASP A 107 51.25 -19.00 32.73
C ASP A 107 50.97 -17.49 32.55
N ALA A 108 49.81 -17.03 33.00
CA ALA A 108 49.34 -15.66 32.88
C ALA A 108 50.32 -14.65 33.52
N ASP A 109 51.11 -15.10 34.51
CA ASP A 109 52.15 -14.31 35.16
C ASP A 109 53.35 -14.03 34.23
N LEU A 110 53.72 -14.99 33.38
CA LEU A 110 54.82 -14.86 32.44
C LEU A 110 54.46 -13.94 31.26
N LEU A 111 53.21 -14.02 30.81
CA LEU A 111 52.64 -13.16 29.77
C LEU A 111 52.55 -11.69 30.23
N ARG A 112 52.20 -11.48 31.50
CA ARG A 112 52.18 -10.16 32.14
C ARG A 112 53.58 -9.55 32.30
N ARG A 113 54.61 -10.36 32.54
CA ARG A 113 56.01 -9.92 32.58
C ARG A 113 56.56 -9.54 31.20
N LEU A 114 56.20 -10.28 30.14
CA LEU A 114 56.61 -9.98 28.77
C LEU A 114 55.98 -8.69 28.23
N ARG A 115 54.75 -8.37 28.65
CA ARG A 115 54.01 -7.17 28.21
C ARG A 115 54.38 -5.89 28.98
N ALA A 116 55.12 -6.03 30.07
CA ALA A 116 55.58 -4.93 30.93
C ALA A 116 57.02 -4.47 30.62
N ASN A 117 57.69 -5.13 29.67
CA ASN A 117 58.91 -4.64 28.98
C ASN A 117 58.53 -4.00 27.66
#